data_AF-A0A932IKR3-F1
#
_entry.id   AF-A0A932IKR3-F1
#
_cell.length_a   1.000
_cell.length_b   1.000
_cell.length_c   1.000
_cell.angle_alpha   90.00
_cell.angle_beta   90.00
_cell.angle_gamma   90.00
#
_symmetry.space_group_name_H-M   'P 1'
#
loop_
_entity.id
_entity.type
_entity.pdbx_description
1 polymer ?
#
loop_
_entity_poly.entity_id
_entity_poly.type
_entity_poly.pdbx_seq_one_letter_code
_entity_poly.pdbx_strand_id
1 'polypeptide(L)'
;MSKATHITWHAGNLTREERWRRLETHGGTLWFTGLPSSGKSTIAAALEQVLVERGRHAYRLDGDNIRHGLNSNLGFSAADRAENIRRIGEVAKLFADSGTLVLTSFISPYAADRARCRKIHEQDGLPFLEVWVNTPIEECA
;
A
#
# COMPACT_ATOMS: atom_id res chain seq x y z
N MET A 1 22.53 -8.26 -5.78
CA MET A 1 22.09 -6.91 -5.34
C MET A 1 23.14 -6.39 -4.38
N SER A 2 23.85 -5.31 -4.72
CA SER A 2 24.75 -4.67 -3.76
C SER A 2 23.90 -4.11 -2.61
N LYS A 3 24.21 -4.52 -1.37
CA LYS A 3 23.70 -3.83 -0.19
C LYS A 3 24.24 -2.41 -0.27
N ALA A 4 23.37 -1.41 -0.17
CA ALA A 4 23.82 -0.03 -0.07
C ALA A 4 24.65 0.11 1.22
N THR A 5 25.94 0.32 1.09
CA THR A 5 26.93 0.22 2.19
C THR A 5 27.12 1.52 2.97
N HIS A 6 26.45 2.62 2.59
CA HIS A 6 26.59 3.93 3.23
C HIS A 6 25.26 4.69 3.22
N ILE A 7 24.23 4.15 3.86
CA ILE A 7 22.96 4.88 4.08
C ILE A 7 22.90 5.31 5.55
N THR A 8 22.99 6.62 5.78
CA THR A 8 22.64 7.24 7.06
C THR A 8 21.24 7.83 6.96
N TRP A 9 20.39 7.55 7.94
CA TRP A 9 19.10 8.22 8.02
C TRP A 9 19.32 9.69 8.39
N HIS A 10 18.85 10.60 7.54
CA HIS A 10 18.87 12.02 7.82
C HIS A 10 17.52 12.42 8.40
N ALA A 11 17.48 12.73 9.69
CA ALA A 11 16.29 13.32 10.30
C ALA A 11 15.99 14.66 9.62
N GLY A 12 14.76 14.82 9.11
CA GLY A 12 14.31 16.08 8.55
C GLY A 12 13.99 17.11 9.63
N ASN A 13 13.72 18.35 9.21
CA ASN A 13 13.35 19.46 10.11
C ASN A 13 11.90 19.39 10.61
N LEU A 14 11.16 18.33 10.26
CA LEU A 14 9.73 18.18 10.54
C LEU A 14 9.45 16.74 10.96
N THR A 15 8.89 16.56 12.15
CA THR A 15 8.41 15.26 12.61
C THR A 15 7.11 14.87 11.91
N ARG A 16 6.78 13.58 11.89
CA ARG A 16 5.51 13.08 11.35
C ARG A 16 4.33 13.67 12.12
N GLU A 17 4.42 13.70 13.45
CA GLU A 17 3.38 14.18 14.34
C GLU A 17 3.09 15.67 14.09
N GLU A 18 4.13 16.48 13.86
CA GLU A 18 3.97 17.88 13.47
C GLU A 18 3.32 18.03 12.09
N ARG A 19 3.73 17.22 11.10
CA ARG A 19 3.14 17.22 9.76
C ARG A 19 1.64 16.92 9.85
N TRP A 20 1.29 15.80 10.48
CA TRP A 20 -0.08 15.33 10.62
C TRP A 20 -0.96 16.33 11.35
N ARG A 21 -0.46 16.91 12.46
CA ARG A 21 -1.17 17.95 13.20
C ARG A 21 -1.39 19.23 12.37
N ARG A 22 -0.38 19.70 11.62
CA ARG A 22 -0.48 20.94 10.84
C ARG A 22 -1.35 20.83 9.60
N LEU A 23 -1.39 19.64 8.99
CA LEU A 23 -2.22 19.35 7.81
C LEU A 23 -3.57 18.70 8.18
N GLU A 24 -3.86 18.56 9.48
CA GLU A 24 -5.09 17.94 10.00
C GLU A 24 -5.37 16.56 9.38
N THR A 25 -4.30 15.78 9.19
CA THR A 25 -4.35 14.51 8.49
C THR A 25 -3.78 13.38 9.32
N HIS A 26 -4.21 12.16 8.99
CA HIS A 26 -3.68 10.93 9.57
C HIS A 26 -3.59 9.90 8.45
N GLY A 27 -2.38 9.38 8.25
CA GLY A 27 -2.15 8.36 7.24
C GLY A 27 -2.26 6.95 7.79
N GLY A 28 -2.38 6.00 6.87
CA GLY A 28 -2.49 4.58 7.17
C GLY A 28 -2.74 3.79 5.90
N THR A 29 -2.51 2.49 5.95
CA THR A 29 -2.65 1.63 4.78
C THR A 29 -3.80 0.66 4.97
N LEU A 30 -4.77 0.70 4.05
CA LEU A 30 -5.78 -0.33 3.86
C LEU A 30 -5.30 -1.25 2.75
N TRP A 31 -4.91 -2.46 3.14
CA TRP A 31 -4.34 -3.46 2.26
C TRP A 31 -5.41 -4.47 1.83
N PHE A 32 -6.00 -4.27 0.66
CA PHE A 32 -6.98 -5.21 0.11
C PHE A 32 -6.26 -6.42 -0.49
N THR A 33 -6.70 -7.62 -0.11
CA THR A 33 -6.22 -8.90 -0.65
C THR A 33 -7.38 -9.83 -0.96
N GLY A 34 -7.24 -10.70 -1.96
CA GLY A 34 -8.32 -11.54 -2.47
C GLY A 34 -8.08 -11.96 -3.91
N LEU A 35 -8.88 -12.92 -4.39
CA LEU A 35 -8.79 -13.50 -5.73
C LEU A 35 -8.85 -12.43 -6.83
N PRO A 36 -8.29 -12.67 -8.03
CA PRO A 36 -8.63 -11.87 -9.21
C PRO A 36 -10.16 -11.71 -9.33
N SER A 37 -10.64 -10.57 -9.82
CA SER A 37 -12.07 -10.28 -9.98
C SER A 37 -12.93 -10.27 -8.71
N SER A 38 -12.37 -10.47 -7.51
CA SER A 38 -13.15 -10.46 -6.24
C SER A 38 -13.76 -9.10 -5.86
N GLY A 39 -13.51 -8.03 -6.62
CA GLY A 39 -14.05 -6.68 -6.35
C GLY A 39 -13.10 -5.73 -5.61
N LYS A 40 -11.84 -6.11 -5.35
CA LYS A 40 -10.84 -5.26 -4.64
C LYS A 40 -10.75 -3.84 -5.21
N SER A 41 -10.52 -3.70 -6.52
CA SER A 41 -10.35 -2.39 -7.16
C SER A 41 -11.65 -1.58 -7.12
N THR A 42 -12.80 -2.24 -7.29
CA THR A 42 -14.13 -1.60 -7.20
C THR A 42 -14.37 -1.02 -5.81
N ILE A 43 -14.14 -1.80 -4.76
CA ILE A 43 -14.27 -1.35 -3.36
C ILE A 43 -13.27 -0.22 -3.07
N ALA A 44 -12.01 -0.38 -3.47
CA ALA A 44 -10.98 0.63 -3.23
C ALA A 44 -11.30 1.95 -3.94
N ALA A 45 -11.80 1.92 -5.19
CA ALA A 45 -12.18 3.12 -5.92
C ALA A 45 -13.39 3.84 -5.30
N ALA A 46 -14.43 3.08 -4.93
CA ALA A 46 -15.59 3.64 -4.25
C ALA A 46 -15.23 4.25 -2.88
N LEU A 47 -14.33 3.58 -2.13
CA LEU A 47 -13.85 4.08 -0.85
C LEU A 47 -12.97 5.33 -1.02
N GLU A 48 -12.10 5.37 -2.04
CA GLU A 48 -11.30 6.55 -2.38
C GLU A 48 -12.21 7.77 -2.59
N GLN A 49 -13.25 7.60 -3.41
CA GLN A 49 -14.22 8.66 -3.68
C GLN A 49 -14.87 9.16 -2.38
N VAL A 50 -15.41 8.26 -1.54
CA VAL A 50 -16.09 8.64 -0.29
C VAL A 50 -15.15 9.34 0.70
N LEU A 51 -13.87 8.90 0.78
CA LEU A 51 -12.89 9.52 1.66
C LEU A 51 -12.54 10.94 1.19
N VAL A 52 -12.28 11.12 -0.10
CA VAL A 52 -11.94 12.42 -0.68
C VAL A 52 -13.12 13.39 -0.58
N GLU A 53 -14.35 12.95 -0.85
CA GLU A 53 -15.57 13.76 -0.66
C GLU A 53 -15.76 14.22 0.80
N ARG A 54 -15.22 13.46 1.76
CA ARG A 54 -15.22 13.80 3.20
C ARG A 54 -13.99 14.61 3.62
N GLY A 55 -13.21 15.14 2.67
CA GLY A 55 -12.03 15.94 2.94
C GLY A 55 -10.85 15.15 3.52
N ARG A 56 -10.79 13.83 3.29
CA ARG A 56 -9.67 13.00 3.72
C ARG A 56 -8.70 12.78 2.56
N HIS A 57 -7.41 12.91 2.83
CA HIS A 57 -6.37 12.54 1.88
C HIS A 57 -6.38 11.02 1.70
N ALA A 58 -6.78 10.55 0.53
CA ALA A 58 -6.75 9.14 0.15
C ALA A 58 -6.11 8.97 -1.22
N TYR A 59 -5.41 7.85 -1.42
CA TYR A 59 -4.82 7.53 -2.71
C TYR A 59 -4.77 6.02 -2.92
N ARG A 60 -5.25 5.58 -4.08
CA ARG A 60 -5.29 4.17 -4.45
C ARG A 60 -4.04 3.75 -5.21
N LEU A 61 -3.41 2.66 -4.75
CA LEU A 61 -2.30 2.00 -5.44
C LEU A 61 -2.81 0.70 -6.03
N ASP A 62 -2.74 0.55 -7.35
CA ASP A 62 -3.30 -0.59 -8.06
C ASP A 62 -2.37 -1.12 -9.16
N GLY A 63 -2.87 -2.10 -9.92
CA GLY A 63 -2.12 -2.67 -11.04
C GLY A 63 -1.77 -1.64 -12.10
N ASP A 64 -2.64 -0.67 -12.36
CA ASP A 64 -2.48 0.25 -13.49
C ASP A 64 -1.41 1.29 -13.17
N ASN A 65 -1.55 2.02 -12.06
CA ASN A 65 -0.61 3.09 -11.73
C ASN A 65 0.76 2.59 -11.27
N ILE A 66 0.85 1.36 -10.75
CA ILE A 66 2.13 0.76 -10.36
C ILE A 66 2.80 0.01 -11.51
N ARG A 67 2.09 -0.83 -12.27
CA ARG A 67 2.73 -1.67 -13.31
C ARG A 67 3.04 -0.90 -14.57
N HIS A 68 2.37 0.20 -14.87
CA HIS A 68 2.76 1.05 -16.00
C HIS A 68 3.91 2.02 -15.67
N GLY A 69 4.29 2.15 -14.39
CA GLY A 69 5.35 3.05 -13.94
C GLY A 69 6.43 2.32 -13.13
N LEU A 70 6.35 2.44 -11.81
CA LEU A 70 7.36 1.96 -10.84
C LEU A 70 7.76 0.49 -11.03
N ASN A 71 6.81 -0.36 -11.39
CA ASN A 71 7.00 -1.81 -11.52
C ASN A 71 6.86 -2.29 -12.97
N SER A 72 7.02 -1.40 -13.95
CA SER A 72 7.00 -1.75 -15.39
C SER A 72 8.07 -2.75 -15.80
N ASN A 73 9.15 -2.86 -15.02
CA ASN A 73 10.21 -3.82 -15.25
C ASN A 73 9.98 -5.21 -14.63
N LEU A 74 8.87 -5.43 -13.92
CA LEU A 74 8.59 -6.70 -13.23
C LEU A 74 7.58 -7.54 -14.02
N GLY A 75 7.96 -8.80 -14.25
CA GLY A 75 7.08 -9.80 -14.87
C GLY A 75 6.04 -10.39 -13.91
N PHE A 76 5.69 -11.65 -14.17
CA PHE A 76 4.70 -12.42 -13.39
C PHE A 76 5.28 -13.63 -12.68
N SER A 77 6.62 -13.79 -12.67
CA SER A 77 7.30 -14.84 -11.92
C SER A 77 7.04 -14.70 -10.42
N ALA A 78 7.26 -15.77 -9.65
CA ALA A 78 7.09 -15.71 -8.19
C ALA A 78 8.01 -14.65 -7.55
N ALA A 79 9.25 -14.53 -8.03
CA ALA A 79 10.20 -13.53 -7.57
C ALA A 79 9.75 -12.10 -7.92
N ASP A 80 9.27 -11.87 -9.15
CA ASP A 80 8.76 -10.56 -9.57
C ASP A 80 7.51 -10.17 -8.78
N ARG A 81 6.63 -11.13 -8.47
CA ARG A 81 5.44 -10.89 -7.63
C ARG A 81 5.84 -10.49 -6.21
N ALA A 82 6.81 -11.17 -5.61
CA ALA A 82 7.32 -10.84 -4.29
C ALA A 82 7.96 -9.43 -4.27
N GLU A 83 8.79 -9.11 -5.28
CA GLU A 83 9.40 -7.79 -5.41
C GLU A 83 8.38 -6.69 -5.69
N ASN A 84 7.36 -6.98 -6.49
CA ASN A 84 6.24 -6.07 -6.75
C ASN A 84 5.54 -5.69 -5.44
N ILE A 85 5.16 -6.69 -4.63
CA ILE A 85 4.52 -6.45 -3.32
C ILE A 85 5.47 -5.74 -2.36
N ARG A 86 6.76 -6.08 -2.35
CA ARG A 86 7.76 -5.39 -1.53
C ARG A 86 7.83 -3.90 -1.85
N ARG A 87 7.94 -3.53 -3.14
CA ARG A 87 7.99 -2.13 -3.59
C ARG A 87 6.71 -1.38 -3.24
N ILE A 88 5.54 -1.99 -3.47
CA ILE A 88 4.24 -1.41 -3.12
C ILE A 88 4.15 -1.18 -1.62
N GLY A 89 4.63 -2.11 -0.79
CA GLY A 89 4.67 -1.97 0.66
C GLY A 89 5.46 -0.74 1.11
N GLU A 90 6.63 -0.51 0.53
CA GLU A 90 7.45 0.68 0.83
C GLU A 90 6.78 1.98 0.36
N VAL A 91 6.17 1.99 -0.83
CA VAL A 91 5.46 3.17 -1.32
C VAL A 91 4.23 3.48 -0.46
N ALA A 92 3.44 2.46 -0.11
CA ALA A 92 2.31 2.62 0.79
C ALA A 92 2.74 3.19 2.15
N LYS A 93 3.87 2.72 2.67
CA LYS A 93 4.46 3.24 3.90
C LYS A 93 4.82 4.73 3.79
N LEU A 94 5.44 5.16 2.69
CA LEU A 94 5.79 6.56 2.45
C LEU A 94 4.55 7.47 2.33
N PHE A 95 3.50 7.00 1.68
CA PHE A 95 2.24 7.74 1.60
C PHE A 95 1.50 7.78 2.95
N ALA A 96 1.50 6.69 3.70
CA ALA A 96 0.95 6.68 5.05
C ALA A 96 1.73 7.65 5.96
N ASP A 97 3.05 7.64 5.91
CA ASP A 97 3.89 8.61 6.64
C ASP A 97 3.58 10.07 6.26
N SER A 98 3.32 10.34 4.98
CA SER A 98 2.95 11.69 4.52
C SER A 98 1.57 12.15 5.01
N GLY A 99 0.77 11.25 5.57
CA GLY A 99 -0.56 11.53 6.08
C GLY A 99 -1.70 11.10 5.16
N THR A 100 -1.44 10.26 4.15
CA THR A 100 -2.45 9.77 3.21
C THR A 100 -3.03 8.41 3.67
N LEU A 101 -4.34 8.22 3.50
CA LEU A 101 -4.98 6.91 3.57
C LEU A 101 -4.74 6.15 2.26
N VAL A 102 -3.85 5.17 2.31
CA VAL A 102 -3.46 4.39 1.13
C VAL A 102 -4.39 3.21 0.95
N LEU A 103 -4.95 3.06 -0.24
CA LEU A 103 -5.83 1.95 -0.59
C LEU A 103 -5.12 1.04 -1.60
N THR A 104 -4.55 -0.08 -1.16
CA THR A 104 -3.82 -0.98 -2.06
C THR A 104 -4.73 -2.10 -2.57
N SER A 105 -4.85 -2.28 -3.89
CA SER A 105 -5.77 -3.27 -4.48
C SER A 105 -5.05 -4.34 -5.31
N PHE A 106 -4.14 -5.07 -4.67
CA PHE A 106 -3.37 -6.15 -5.30
C PHE A 106 -3.89 -7.53 -4.88
N ILE A 107 -3.57 -8.58 -5.65
CA ILE A 107 -3.92 -9.95 -5.25
C ILE A 107 -3.17 -10.31 -3.95
N SER A 108 -1.86 -10.02 -3.91
CA SER A 108 -0.94 -10.32 -2.80
C SER A 108 -1.19 -11.69 -2.14
N PRO A 109 -1.11 -12.80 -2.90
CA PRO A 109 -1.61 -14.11 -2.47
C PRO A 109 -0.80 -14.71 -1.31
N TYR A 110 0.49 -14.38 -1.21
CA TYR A 110 1.39 -14.96 -0.23
C TYR A 110 1.30 -14.22 1.12
N ALA A 111 0.93 -14.96 2.18
CA ALA A 111 0.84 -14.42 3.54
C ALA A 111 2.17 -13.81 4.03
N ALA A 112 3.30 -14.42 3.66
CA ALA A 112 4.63 -13.92 4.03
C ALA A 112 4.91 -12.51 3.46
N ASP A 113 4.43 -12.21 2.26
CA ASP A 113 4.61 -10.88 1.66
C ASP A 113 3.70 -9.84 2.33
N ARG A 114 2.45 -10.20 2.63
CA ARG A 114 1.53 -9.32 3.38
C ARG A 114 2.05 -9.04 4.79
N ALA A 115 2.54 -10.07 5.49
CA ALA A 115 3.14 -9.94 6.81
C ALA A 115 4.40 -9.04 6.80
N ARG A 116 5.21 -9.12 5.73
CA ARG A 116 6.37 -8.22 5.53
C ARG A 116 5.92 -6.77 5.40
N CYS A 117 4.90 -6.50 4.57
CA CYS A 117 4.34 -5.15 4.41
C CYS A 117 3.74 -4.62 5.70
N ARG A 118 3.01 -5.44 6.44
CA ARG A 118 2.50 -5.11 7.79
C ARG A 118 3.64 -4.72 8.73
N LYS A 119 4.66 -5.57 8.82
CA LYS A 119 5.80 -5.37 9.72
C LYS A 119 6.52 -4.04 9.50
N ILE A 120 6.76 -3.64 8.24
CA ILE A 120 7.45 -2.36 7.97
C ILE A 120 6.59 -1.14 8.35
N HIS A 121 5.27 -1.25 8.33
CA HIS A 121 4.39 -0.18 8.82
C HIS A 121 4.38 -0.13 10.34
N GLU A 122 4.24 -1.29 10.99
CA GLU A 122 4.24 -1.40 12.46
C GLU A 122 5.56 -0.92 13.07
N GLN A 123 6.70 -1.22 12.43
CA GLN A 123 8.02 -0.75 12.86
C GLN A 123 8.13 0.78 12.86
N ASP A 124 7.45 1.45 11.93
CA ASP A 124 7.42 2.91 11.85
C ASP A 124 6.23 3.48 12.65
N GLY A 125 5.40 2.66 13.30
CA GLY A 125 4.22 3.10 14.04
C GLY A 125 3.06 3.57 13.15
N LEU A 126 2.98 3.09 11.91
CA LEU A 126 1.91 3.41 10.95
C LEU A 126 0.78 2.38 10.99
N PRO A 127 -0.50 2.80 10.98
CA PRO A 127 -1.63 1.88 10.91
C PRO A 127 -1.61 1.02 9.64
N PHE A 128 -1.83 -0.29 9.79
CA PHE A 128 -1.96 -1.24 8.69
C PHE A 128 -3.18 -2.15 8.88
N LEU A 129 -4.21 -1.93 8.06
CA LEU A 129 -5.45 -2.68 8.08
C LEU A 129 -5.49 -3.61 6.86
N GLU A 130 -5.43 -4.92 7.08
CA GLU A 130 -5.57 -5.90 6.00
C GLU A 130 -7.04 -6.25 5.84
N VAL A 131 -7.54 -6.08 4.61
CA VAL A 131 -8.94 -6.28 4.26
C VAL A 131 -9.03 -7.44 3.28
N TRP A 132 -9.57 -8.57 3.75
CA TRP A 132 -9.80 -9.72 2.89
C TRP A 132 -11.11 -9.56 2.13
N VAL A 133 -11.01 -9.32 0.82
CA VAL A 133 -12.14 -9.31 -0.09
C VAL A 133 -12.42 -10.76 -0.50
N ASN A 134 -13.22 -11.43 0.33
CA ASN A 134 -13.52 -12.84 0.26
C ASN A 134 -14.73 -13.12 -0.63
N THR A 135 -14.48 -13.46 -1.88
CA THR A 135 -15.49 -13.87 -2.85
C THR A 135 -15.16 -15.29 -3.30
N PRO A 136 -16.14 -16.22 -3.37
CA PRO A 136 -15.92 -17.57 -3.89
C PRO A 136 -15.32 -17.57 -5.30
N ILE A 137 -14.57 -18.62 -5.64
CA ILE A 137 -13.89 -18.70 -6.95
C ILE A 137 -14.91 -18.77 -8.09
N GLU A 138 -16.06 -19.40 -7.86
CA GLU A 138 -17.15 -19.56 -8.82
C GLU A 138 -17.76 -18.21 -9.22
N GLU A 139 -17.79 -17.25 -8.31
CA GLU A 139 -18.29 -15.89 -8.54
C GLU A 139 -17.22 -14.96 -9.15
N CYS A 140 -15.95 -15.36 -9.10
CA CYS A 140 -14.83 -14.59 -9.67
C CYS A 140 -14.47 -15.02 -11.10
N ALA A 141 -14.95 -16.19 -11.54
CA ALA A 141 -14.55 -16.87 -12.77
C ALA A 141 -15.15 -16.27 -14.04
#